data_AF-A0A939ITM5-F1
#
_entry.id   AF-A0A939ITM5-F1
#
_cell.length_a   1.000
_cell.length_b   1.000
_cell.length_c   1.000
_cell.angle_alpha   90.00
_cell.angle_beta   90.00
_cell.angle_gamma   90.00
#
_symmetry.space_group_name_H-M   'P 1'
#
loop_
_entity.id
_entity.type
_entity.pdbx_description
1 polymer ?
#
loop_
_entity_poly.entity_id
_entity_poly.type
_entity_poly.pdbx_seq_one_letter_code
_entity_poly.pdbx_strand_id
1 'polypeptide(L)'
;RAEQLLSRLEQGMTMALISDAGTPLISDPGYALVSLCRNAGIQVVPLPGPCAAITALCAAGLPTDKFMFAGFLPVKQVARREALEGLRGTDMTTVFYESPRRVAETLAMLVDVLGVDR
;
A
#
# COMPACT_ATOMS: atom_id res chain seq x y z
N ARG A 1 -5.74 -7.18 -20.53
CA ARG A 1 -4.34 -6.65 -20.57
C ARG A 1 -3.36 -7.58 -19.87
N ALA A 2 -3.59 -8.00 -18.62
CA ALA A 2 -2.67 -8.91 -17.91
C ALA A 2 -2.48 -10.27 -18.65
N GLU A 3 -3.56 -10.87 -19.16
CA GLU A 3 -3.49 -12.10 -19.98
C GLU A 3 -2.68 -11.92 -21.28
N GLN A 4 -2.80 -10.76 -21.93
CA GLN A 4 -2.00 -10.45 -23.13
C GLN A 4 -0.50 -10.32 -22.81
N LEU A 5 -0.17 -9.79 -21.63
CA LEU A 5 1.22 -9.73 -21.16
C LEU A 5 1.72 -11.13 -20.80
N LEU A 6 0.89 -11.96 -20.15
CA LEU A 6 1.21 -13.34 -19.84
C LEU A 6 1.56 -14.15 -21.09
N SER A 7 0.72 -14.08 -22.13
CA SER A 7 0.98 -14.78 -23.39
C SER A 7 2.32 -14.40 -24.03
N ARG A 8 2.72 -13.14 -23.93
CA ARG A 8 4.03 -12.68 -24.42
C ARG A 8 5.19 -13.21 -23.56
N LEU A 9 5.01 -13.32 -22.25
CA LEU A 9 6.00 -13.91 -21.35
C LEU A 9 6.17 -15.42 -21.64
N GLU A 10 5.08 -16.13 -21.89
CA GLU A 10 5.10 -17.56 -22.29
C GLU A 10 5.83 -17.80 -23.63
N GLN A 11 5.85 -16.80 -24.51
CA GLN A 11 6.63 -16.80 -25.75
C GLN A 11 8.13 -16.49 -25.53
N GLY A 12 8.59 -16.44 -24.28
CA GLY A 12 10.00 -16.22 -23.91
C GLY A 12 10.40 -14.74 -23.82
N MET A 13 9.45 -13.81 -23.88
CA MET A 13 9.78 -12.39 -23.74
C MET A 13 10.13 -12.06 -22.28
N THR A 14 11.09 -11.16 -22.08
CA THR A 14 11.42 -10.60 -20.75
C THR A 14 10.75 -9.24 -20.59
N MET A 15 10.17 -8.98 -19.41
CA MET A 15 9.49 -7.71 -19.12
C MET A 15 9.88 -7.17 -17.74
N ALA A 16 9.90 -5.84 -17.62
CA ALA A 16 9.97 -5.13 -16.35
C ALA A 16 8.61 -4.51 -16.04
N LEU A 17 8.17 -4.65 -14.78
CA LEU A 17 6.99 -3.96 -14.26
C LEU A 17 7.45 -2.77 -13.43
N ILE A 18 6.97 -1.58 -13.77
CA ILE A 18 7.26 -0.33 -13.07
C ILE A 18 5.95 0.37 -12.68
N SER A 19 6.00 1.20 -11.64
CA SER A 19 4.96 2.18 -11.31
C SER A 19 5.49 3.59 -11.52
N ASP A 20 4.61 4.60 -11.41
CA ASP A 20 5.00 6.00 -11.55
C ASP A 20 6.02 6.41 -10.47
N ALA A 21 5.99 5.78 -9.29
CA ALA A 21 6.94 6.00 -8.23
C ALA A 21 7.07 4.81 -7.27
N GLY A 22 8.29 4.56 -6.79
CA GLY A 22 8.56 3.64 -5.70
C GLY A 22 8.55 2.16 -6.09
N THR A 23 7.94 1.33 -5.24
CA THR A 23 7.92 -0.13 -5.39
C THR A 23 6.58 -0.54 -6.00
N PRO A 24 6.55 -1.11 -7.22
CA PRO A 24 5.31 -1.59 -7.84
C PRO A 24 4.53 -2.52 -6.90
N LEU A 25 3.20 -2.56 -7.08
CA LEU A 25 2.23 -3.30 -6.26
C LEU A 25 1.94 -2.69 -4.87
N ILE A 26 2.77 -1.81 -4.33
CA ILE A 26 2.51 -1.19 -3.01
C ILE A 26 1.65 0.05 -3.20
N SER A 27 0.33 -0.13 -3.04
CA SER A 27 -0.69 0.87 -3.42
C SER A 27 -0.66 1.26 -4.90
N ASP A 28 -0.12 0.37 -5.74
CA ASP A 28 0.00 0.50 -7.19
C ASP A 28 -0.60 -0.74 -7.90
N PRO A 29 -0.99 -0.62 -9.18
CA PRO A 29 -1.41 -1.77 -9.97
C PRO A 29 -0.27 -2.76 -10.20
N GLY A 30 -0.61 -3.99 -10.57
CA GLY A 30 0.36 -5.05 -10.91
C GLY A 30 0.07 -6.40 -10.26
N TYR A 31 -0.72 -6.40 -9.18
CA TYR A 31 -1.09 -7.61 -8.45
C TYR A 31 -1.63 -8.71 -9.38
N ALA A 32 -2.61 -8.39 -10.23
CA ALA A 32 -3.22 -9.37 -11.12
C ALA A 32 -2.22 -10.01 -12.11
N LEU A 33 -1.25 -9.23 -12.63
CA LEU A 33 -0.23 -9.76 -13.52
C LEU A 33 0.73 -10.70 -12.77
N VAL A 34 1.21 -10.29 -11.59
CA VAL A 34 2.11 -11.12 -10.78
C VAL A 34 1.42 -12.43 -10.37
N SER A 35 0.15 -12.37 -9.96
CA SER A 35 -0.64 -13.57 -9.63
C SER A 35 -0.76 -14.53 -10.82
N LEU A 36 -1.07 -14.01 -12.01
CA LEU A 36 -1.12 -14.82 -13.24
C LEU A 36 0.24 -15.44 -13.57
N CYS A 37 1.33 -14.66 -13.51
CA CYS A 37 2.68 -15.17 -13.77
C CYS A 37 3.03 -16.32 -12.81
N ARG A 38 2.76 -16.15 -11.51
CA ARG A 38 3.02 -17.18 -10.50
C ARG A 38 2.18 -18.43 -10.74
N ASN A 39 0.91 -18.29 -11.08
CA ASN A 39 0.03 -19.42 -11.38
C ASN A 39 0.46 -20.18 -12.64
N ALA A 40 1.04 -19.49 -13.62
CA ALA A 40 1.56 -20.09 -14.86
C ALA A 40 3.01 -20.60 -14.74
N GLY A 41 3.62 -20.56 -13.53
CA GLY A 41 5.00 -20.97 -13.32
C GLY A 41 6.05 -20.04 -13.93
N ILE A 42 5.66 -18.82 -14.34
CA ILE A 42 6.59 -17.80 -14.83
C ILE A 42 7.35 -17.20 -13.66
N GLN A 43 8.68 -17.15 -13.80
CA GLN A 43 9.56 -16.56 -12.80
C GLN A 43 9.28 -15.06 -12.63
N VAL A 44 9.06 -14.64 -11.39
CA VAL A 44 8.94 -13.23 -10.99
C VAL A 44 10.13 -12.89 -10.10
N VAL A 45 10.93 -11.91 -10.51
CA VAL A 45 12.14 -11.47 -9.79
C VAL A 45 11.91 -10.08 -9.21
N PRO A 46 11.69 -9.93 -7.88
CA PRO A 46 11.59 -8.63 -7.26
C PRO A 46 12.98 -8.00 -7.10
N LEU A 47 13.09 -6.70 -7.41
CA LEU A 47 14.28 -5.91 -7.10
C LEU A 47 14.01 -5.03 -5.86
N PRO A 48 14.97 -4.89 -4.94
CA PRO A 48 14.85 -3.92 -3.86
C PRO A 48 14.82 -2.50 -4.42
N GLY A 49 14.12 -1.59 -3.74
CA GLY A 49 13.99 -0.22 -4.20
C GLY A 49 13.25 0.70 -3.22
N PRO A 50 13.02 1.97 -3.61
CA PRO A 50 12.37 2.96 -2.76
C PRO A 50 10.92 2.58 -2.43
N CYS A 51 10.53 2.73 -1.16
CA CYS A 51 9.15 2.59 -0.71
C CYS A 51 8.82 3.70 0.31
N ALA A 52 7.90 4.61 -0.05
CA ALA A 52 7.64 5.79 0.76
C ALA A 52 7.17 5.45 2.19
N ALA A 53 6.31 4.43 2.34
CA ALA A 53 5.87 3.95 3.65
C ALA A 53 7.02 3.50 4.55
N ILE A 54 7.96 2.70 4.01
CA ILE A 54 9.12 2.20 4.76
C ILE A 54 10.08 3.36 5.08
N THR A 55 10.37 4.21 4.10
CA THR A 55 11.25 5.37 4.30
C THR A 55 10.72 6.30 5.38
N ALA A 56 9.42 6.60 5.39
CA ALA A 56 8.80 7.43 6.43
C ALA A 56 8.89 6.77 7.81
N LEU A 57 8.60 5.48 7.90
CA LEU A 57 8.63 4.73 9.16
C LEU A 57 10.03 4.71 9.79
N CYS A 58 11.09 4.59 8.98
CA CYS A 58 12.49 4.63 9.46
C CYS A 58 12.85 5.93 10.20
N ALA A 59 12.18 7.04 9.89
CA ALA A 59 12.45 8.36 10.50
C ALA A 59 11.37 8.79 11.49
N ALA A 60 10.31 7.99 11.70
CA ALA A 60 9.13 8.41 12.46
C ALA A 60 9.31 8.39 13.99
N GLY A 61 10.33 7.70 14.51
CA GLY A 61 10.51 7.53 15.96
C GLY A 61 9.43 6.66 16.62
N LEU A 62 8.70 5.87 15.83
CA LEU A 62 7.65 4.95 16.30
C LEU A 62 8.19 3.50 16.36
N PRO A 63 7.56 2.59 17.13
CA PRO A 63 7.93 1.17 17.11
C PRO A 63 7.85 0.58 15.70
N THR A 64 8.88 -0.16 15.30
CA THR A 64 9.01 -0.75 13.95
C THR A 64 9.18 -2.27 13.98
N ASP A 65 9.11 -2.90 15.15
CA ASP A 65 9.14 -4.36 15.31
C ASP A 65 7.90 -5.03 14.74
N LYS A 66 6.74 -4.35 14.83
CA LYS A 66 5.49 -4.69 14.16
C LYS A 66 4.83 -3.42 13.66
N PHE A 67 4.38 -3.45 12.42
CA PHE A 67 3.60 -2.37 11.84
C PHE A 67 2.61 -2.89 10.80
N MET A 68 1.58 -2.10 10.54
CA MET A 68 0.60 -2.35 9.50
C MET A 68 0.70 -1.25 8.44
N PHE A 69 0.86 -1.62 7.18
CA PHE A 69 0.62 -0.72 6.06
C PHE A 69 -0.82 -0.88 5.58
N ALA A 70 -1.62 0.18 5.70
CA ALA A 70 -3.04 0.16 5.40
C ALA A 70 -3.41 0.93 4.12
N GLY A 71 -2.41 1.36 3.34
CA GLY A 71 -2.63 2.03 2.06
C GLY A 71 -3.42 3.33 2.18
N PHE A 72 -4.28 3.61 1.20
CA PHE A 72 -5.15 4.80 1.22
C PHE A 72 -6.45 4.55 1.97
N LEU A 73 -6.80 5.50 2.84
CA LEU A 73 -8.09 5.48 3.51
C LEU A 73 -9.26 5.70 2.52
N PRO A 74 -10.43 5.08 2.74
CA PRO A 74 -11.59 5.21 1.87
C PRO A 74 -11.98 6.67 1.57
N VAL A 75 -12.49 6.90 0.36
CA VAL A 75 -12.91 8.24 -0.08
C VAL A 75 -14.15 8.71 0.68
N LYS A 76 -15.15 7.83 0.80
CA LYS A 76 -16.41 8.13 1.47
C LYS A 76 -16.20 8.27 2.98
N GLN A 77 -16.74 9.35 3.55
CA GLN A 77 -16.56 9.71 4.95
C GLN A 77 -16.97 8.60 5.93
N VAL A 78 -18.12 7.94 5.70
CA VAL A 78 -18.61 6.83 6.53
C VAL A 78 -17.63 5.66 6.52
N ALA A 79 -17.26 5.18 5.34
CA ALA A 79 -16.29 4.08 5.21
C ALA A 79 -14.91 4.45 5.76
N ARG A 80 -14.49 5.72 5.66
CA ARG A 80 -13.26 6.21 6.25
C ARG A 80 -13.31 6.12 7.78
N ARG A 81 -14.41 6.57 8.38
CA ARG A 81 -14.63 6.50 9.82
C ARG A 81 -14.64 5.05 10.30
N GLU A 82 -15.36 4.16 9.63
CA GLU A 82 -15.36 2.72 9.95
C GLU A 82 -13.96 2.11 9.88
N ALA A 83 -13.18 2.45 8.85
CA ALA A 83 -11.79 2.01 8.73
C ALA A 83 -10.92 2.51 9.88
N LEU A 84 -11.10 3.76 10.33
CA LEU A 84 -10.39 4.32 11.47
C LEU A 84 -10.84 3.71 12.81
N GLU A 85 -12.15 3.46 12.97
CA GLU A 85 -12.69 2.80 14.16
C GLU A 85 -12.12 1.39 14.34
N GLY A 86 -11.89 0.68 13.23
CA GLY A 86 -11.21 -0.61 13.23
C GLY A 86 -9.76 -0.59 13.73
N LEU A 87 -9.14 0.59 13.89
CA LEU A 87 -7.79 0.75 14.45
C LEU A 87 -7.80 0.99 15.96
N ARG A 88 -8.97 1.12 16.58
CA ARG A 88 -9.07 1.27 18.03
C ARG A 88 -8.52 0.02 18.71
N GLY A 89 -7.62 0.21 19.67
CA GLY A 89 -6.99 -0.88 20.40
C GLY A 89 -5.81 -1.56 19.68
N THR A 90 -5.49 -1.16 18.44
CA THR A 90 -4.28 -1.65 17.77
C THR A 90 -3.03 -1.18 18.52
N ASP A 91 -2.12 -2.11 18.78
CA ASP A 91 -0.87 -1.96 19.54
C ASP A 91 0.38 -1.78 18.64
N MET A 92 0.19 -1.78 17.32
CA MET A 92 1.26 -1.63 16.34
C MET A 92 1.17 -0.32 15.56
N THR A 93 2.32 0.20 15.15
CA THR A 93 2.40 1.37 14.28
C THR A 93 1.62 1.14 13.00
N THR A 94 0.79 2.10 12.61
CA THR A 94 0.01 1.99 11.37
C THR A 94 0.37 3.12 10.40
N VAL A 95 0.70 2.74 9.17
CA VAL A 95 1.10 3.65 8.09
C VAL A 95 0.00 3.70 7.04
N PHE A 96 -0.44 4.91 6.69
CA PHE A 96 -1.40 5.18 5.63
C PHE A 96 -0.82 6.18 4.64
N TYR A 97 -1.33 6.15 3.42
CA TYR A 97 -1.18 7.24 2.46
C TYR A 97 -2.43 8.12 2.46
N GLU A 98 -2.23 9.41 2.26
CA GLU A 98 -3.32 10.38 2.16
C GLU A 98 -3.03 11.44 1.10
N SER A 99 -4.09 11.88 0.42
CA SER A 99 -4.05 12.98 -0.51
C SER A 99 -3.86 14.31 0.22
N PRO A 100 -3.04 15.24 -0.30
CA PRO A 100 -2.91 16.58 0.28
C PRO A 100 -4.25 17.33 0.36
N ARG A 101 -5.22 16.98 -0.50
CA ARG A 101 -6.56 17.60 -0.49
C ARG A 101 -7.44 17.16 0.67
N ARG A 102 -7.14 16.01 1.28
CA ARG A 102 -7.95 15.38 2.34
C ARG A 102 -7.26 15.33 3.69
N VAL A 103 -5.94 15.55 3.74
CA VAL A 103 -5.13 15.34 4.94
C VAL A 103 -5.68 16.07 6.18
N ALA A 104 -6.12 17.32 6.05
CA ALA A 104 -6.67 18.07 7.17
C ALA A 104 -7.98 17.45 7.72
N GLU A 105 -8.88 17.04 6.83
CA GLU A 105 -10.14 16.36 7.19
C GLU A 105 -9.85 15.00 7.86
N THR A 106 -8.93 14.23 7.29
CA THR A 106 -8.54 12.93 7.82
C THR A 106 -7.89 13.06 9.21
N LEU A 107 -7.05 14.07 9.44
CA LEU A 107 -6.45 14.34 10.75
C LEU A 107 -7.51 14.73 11.79
N ALA A 108 -8.48 15.57 11.44
CA ALA A 108 -9.59 15.87 12.35
C ALA A 108 -10.38 14.61 12.72
N MET A 109 -10.66 13.74 11.74
CA MET A 109 -11.34 12.47 11.98
C MET A 109 -10.51 11.49 12.81
N LEU A 110 -9.18 11.48 12.66
CA LEU A 110 -8.29 10.68 13.50
C LEU A 110 -8.38 11.10 14.96
N VAL A 111 -8.38 12.41 15.26
CA VAL A 111 -8.56 12.92 16.62
C VAL A 111 -9.93 12.53 17.17
N ASP A 112 -11.00 12.71 16.38
CA ASP A 112 -12.36 12.35 16.79
C ASP A 112 -12.53 10.86 17.09
N VAL A 113 -11.88 9.99 16.30
CA VAL A 113 -12.07 8.54 16.37
C VAL A 113 -11.06 7.88 17.31
N LEU A 114 -9.78 8.25 17.26
CA LEU A 114 -8.71 7.59 18.00
C LEU A 114 -8.29 8.34 19.26
N GLY A 115 -8.71 9.59 19.43
CA GLY A 115 -8.37 10.45 20.56
C GLY A 115 -7.21 11.40 20.25
N VAL A 116 -7.15 12.49 21.00
CA VAL A 116 -6.13 13.55 20.86
C VAL A 116 -4.71 13.11 21.24
N ASP A 117 -4.60 12.09 22.10
CA ASP A 117 -3.31 11.58 22.58
C ASP A 117 -2.72 10.46 21.70
N ARG A 118 -3.38 10.16 20.58
CA ARG A 118 -2.92 9.16 19.60
C ARG A 118 -2.08 9.81 18.50
#